data_AF-F0YRC0-F1
#
_entry.id   AF-F0YRC0-F1
#
_cell.length_a   1.000
_cell.length_b   1.000
_cell.length_c   1.000
_cell.angle_alpha   90.00
_cell.angle_beta   90.00
_cell.angle_gamma   90.00
#
_symmetry.space_group_name_H-M   'P 1'
#
loop_
_entity.id
_entity.type
_entity.pdbx_description
1 polymer ?
#
loop_
_entity_poly.entity_id
_entity_poly.type
_entity_poly.pdbx_seq_one_letter_code
_entity_poly.pdbx_strand_id
1 'polypeptide(L)'
;SAGRVAAMESSWNMEKSPYDLLGVSEDATDGEIKTAYRDLAKLFHPDRNHGMASTKERADHFVKIKKAYDVLSDRGARRLYD
;
A
#
# COMPACT_ATOMS: atom_id res chain seq x y z
N SER A 1 0.11 23.94 -11.30
CA SER A 1 1.22 23.20 -10.68
C SER A 1 0.83 21.73 -10.48
N ALA A 2 0.79 20.96 -11.57
CA ALA A 2 0.36 19.55 -11.58
C ALA A 2 1.52 18.53 -11.53
N GLY A 3 2.78 19.00 -11.56
CA GLY A 3 3.95 18.13 -11.71
C GLY A 3 4.34 17.32 -10.48
N ARG A 4 3.99 17.76 -9.26
CA ARG A 4 4.36 17.04 -8.02
C ARG A 4 3.44 15.88 -7.69
N VAL A 5 2.18 15.92 -8.13
CA VAL A 5 1.24 14.80 -7.94
C VAL A 5 1.49 13.70 -8.98
N ALA A 6 1.71 14.07 -10.24
CA ALA A 6 1.98 13.12 -11.32
C ALA A 6 3.29 12.31 -11.14
N ALA A 7 4.33 12.93 -10.58
CA ALA A 7 5.59 12.24 -10.26
C ALA A 7 5.44 11.26 -9.07
N MET A 8 4.57 11.58 -8.10
CA MET A 8 4.22 10.65 -7.04
C MET A 8 3.44 9.47 -7.63
N GLU A 9 2.51 9.72 -8.54
CA GLU A 9 1.61 8.72 -9.18
C GLU A 9 2.33 7.79 -10.17
N SER A 10 3.34 8.27 -10.88
CA SER A 10 4.11 7.48 -11.85
C SER A 10 4.97 6.38 -11.19
N SER A 11 5.32 6.53 -9.92
CA SER A 11 6.09 5.52 -9.17
C SER A 11 5.25 4.31 -8.73
N TRP A 12 3.93 4.30 -8.90
CA TRP A 12 3.02 3.21 -8.44
C TRP A 12 2.84 2.06 -9.44
N ASN A 13 3.49 2.15 -10.62
CA ASN A 13 3.22 1.25 -11.75
C ASN A 13 4.43 0.43 -12.26
N MET A 14 5.54 0.35 -11.53
CA MET A 14 6.62 -0.62 -11.80
C MET A 14 6.94 -1.37 -10.51
N GLU A 15 6.64 -2.67 -10.50
CA GLU A 15 7.04 -3.71 -9.53
C GLU A 15 7.41 -3.23 -8.11
N LYS A 16 6.44 -2.64 -7.39
CA LYS A 16 6.63 -2.31 -5.97
C LYS A 16 6.65 -3.58 -5.13
N SER A 17 7.66 -3.72 -4.25
CA SER A 17 7.68 -4.77 -3.23
C SER A 17 6.48 -4.63 -2.27
N PRO A 18 6.10 -5.67 -1.53
CA PRO A 18 5.14 -5.56 -0.43
C PRO A 18 5.52 -4.46 0.57
N TYR A 19 6.82 -4.25 0.82
CA TYR A 19 7.33 -3.18 1.69
C TYR A 19 7.06 -1.79 1.09
N ASP A 20 7.34 -1.60 -0.21
CA ASP A 20 7.06 -0.35 -0.93
C ASP A 20 5.57 -0.04 -1.03
N LEU A 21 4.73 -1.07 -1.15
CA LEU A 21 3.27 -0.95 -1.19
C LEU A 21 2.69 -0.53 0.16
N LEU A 22 3.31 -0.97 1.27
CA LEU A 22 2.95 -0.52 2.61
C LEU A 22 3.68 0.77 3.03
N GLY A 23 4.71 1.19 2.30
CA GLY A 23 5.52 2.37 2.64
C GLY A 23 6.35 2.17 3.91
N VAL A 24 6.84 0.95 4.12
CA VAL A 24 7.67 0.57 5.26
C VAL A 24 9.01 0.02 4.77
N SER A 25 10.01 -0.01 5.65
CA SER A 25 11.32 -0.59 5.33
C SER A 25 11.30 -2.13 5.38
N GLU A 26 12.26 -2.78 4.72
CA GLU A 26 12.39 -4.25 4.72
C GLU A 26 12.68 -4.81 6.13
N ASP A 27 13.30 -4.02 7.00
CA ASP A 27 13.53 -4.31 8.42
C ASP A 27 12.33 -3.98 9.34
N ALA A 28 11.19 -3.55 8.77
CA ALA A 28 10.02 -3.18 9.55
C ALA A 28 9.52 -4.33 10.42
N THR A 29 9.18 -4.00 11.66
CA THR A 29 8.60 -4.92 12.62
C THR A 29 7.16 -5.28 12.25
N ASP A 30 6.67 -6.41 12.76
CA ASP A 30 5.27 -6.83 12.62
C ASP A 30 4.28 -5.72 13.05
N GLY A 31 4.66 -4.92 14.05
CA GLY A 31 3.89 -3.79 14.56
C GLY A 31 3.81 -2.62 13.58
N GLU A 32 4.93 -2.28 12.92
CA GLU A 32 4.99 -1.23 11.91
C GLU A 32 4.21 -1.61 10.65
N ILE A 33 4.37 -2.85 10.18
CA ILE A 33 3.61 -3.41 9.05
C ILE A 33 2.10 -3.33 9.30
N LYS A 34 1.66 -3.74 10.50
CA LYS A 34 0.24 -3.67 10.88
C LYS A 34 -0.27 -2.25 10.98
N THR A 35 0.53 -1.33 11.48
CA THR A 35 0.16 0.09 11.60
C THR A 35 0.02 0.73 10.23
N ALA A 36 1.01 0.54 9.36
CA ALA A 36 1.00 1.04 7.99
C ALA A 36 -0.22 0.52 7.20
N TYR A 37 -0.49 -0.79 7.27
CA TYR A 37 -1.68 -1.36 6.64
C TYR A 37 -2.98 -0.73 7.15
N ARG A 38 -3.14 -0.53 8.46
CA ARG A 38 -4.36 0.08 9.02
C ARG A 38 -4.56 1.51 8.53
N ASP A 39 -3.50 2.29 8.42
CA ASP A 39 -3.62 3.69 8.01
C ASP A 39 -3.86 3.82 6.51
N LEU A 40 -3.26 2.97 5.69
CA LEU A 40 -3.56 2.84 4.27
C LEU A 40 -4.98 2.31 4.02
N ALA A 41 -5.40 1.27 4.74
CA ALA A 41 -6.75 0.71 4.64
C ALA A 41 -7.80 1.77 4.99
N LYS A 42 -7.55 2.56 6.05
CA LYS A 42 -8.38 3.74 6.32
C LYS A 42 -8.30 4.71 5.16
N LEU A 43 -7.15 5.07 4.61
CA LEU A 43 -7.06 6.08 3.55
C LEU A 43 -7.82 5.68 2.28
N PHE A 44 -7.73 4.41 1.88
CA PHE A 44 -8.26 3.88 0.62
C PHE A 44 -9.64 3.21 0.75
N HIS A 45 -10.20 3.08 1.96
CA HIS A 45 -11.52 2.47 2.15
C HIS A 45 -12.58 3.10 1.22
N PRO A 46 -13.42 2.28 0.54
CA PRO A 46 -14.41 2.78 -0.43
C PRO A 46 -15.48 3.66 0.21
N ASP A 47 -15.72 3.50 1.51
CA ASP A 47 -16.64 4.33 2.30
C ASP A 47 -16.14 5.78 2.48
N ARG A 48 -14.82 6.02 2.33
CA ARG A 48 -14.29 7.38 2.49
C ARG A 48 -14.40 8.18 1.22
N ASN A 49 -15.34 9.11 1.23
CA ASN A 49 -15.64 10.01 0.14
C ASN A 49 -14.62 11.17 0.09
N HIS A 50 -13.51 11.00 -0.64
CA HIS A 50 -12.49 12.04 -0.81
C HIS A 50 -12.60 12.81 -2.15
N GLY A 51 -13.71 12.68 -2.87
CA GLY A 51 -14.12 13.59 -3.95
C GLY A 51 -13.24 13.70 -5.21
N MET A 52 -12.02 13.14 -5.28
CA MET A 52 -11.08 13.50 -6.35
C MET A 52 -10.18 12.39 -6.93
N ALA A 53 -10.32 11.12 -6.55
CA ALA A 53 -9.65 10.02 -7.26
C ALA A 53 -10.70 9.05 -7.80
N SER A 54 -10.52 8.58 -9.04
CA SER A 54 -11.46 7.64 -9.64
C SER A 54 -11.60 6.42 -8.73
N THR A 55 -12.83 6.04 -8.38
CA THR A 55 -13.12 4.95 -7.43
C THR A 55 -12.35 3.66 -7.78
N LYS A 56 -12.06 3.47 -9.07
CA LYS A 56 -11.30 2.34 -9.60
C LYS A 56 -9.83 2.33 -9.15
N GLU A 57 -9.09 3.43 -9.27
CA GLU A 57 -7.68 3.46 -8.89
C GLU A 57 -7.48 3.26 -7.38
N ARG A 58 -8.40 3.79 -6.56
CA ARG A 58 -8.40 3.55 -5.11
C ARG A 58 -8.66 2.07 -4.79
N ALA A 59 -9.59 1.43 -5.50
CA ALA A 59 -9.87 0.01 -5.33
C ALA A 59 -8.66 -0.84 -5.73
N ASP A 60 -8.02 -0.53 -6.86
CA ASP A 60 -6.82 -1.23 -7.31
C ASP A 60 -5.66 -1.06 -6.30
N HIS A 61 -5.46 0.14 -5.76
CA HIS A 61 -4.49 0.36 -4.69
C HIS A 61 -4.84 -0.41 -3.41
N PHE A 62 -6.10 -0.41 -2.99
CA PHE A 62 -6.53 -1.15 -1.82
C PHE A 62 -6.27 -2.66 -1.97
N VAL A 63 -6.52 -3.22 -3.16
CA VAL A 63 -6.20 -4.63 -3.47
C VAL A 63 -4.69 -4.88 -3.37
N LYS A 64 -3.84 -4.00 -3.91
CA LYS A 64 -2.37 -4.13 -3.80
C LYS A 64 -1.89 -4.07 -2.35
N ILE A 65 -2.38 -3.11 -1.57
CA ILE A 65 -2.06 -2.93 -0.14
C ILE A 65 -2.48 -4.16 0.67
N LYS A 66 -3.68 -4.71 0.40
CA LYS A 66 -4.15 -5.92 1.05
C LYS A 66 -3.23 -7.10 0.75
N LYS A 67 -2.87 -7.32 -0.52
CA LYS A 67 -1.96 -8.40 -0.91
C LYS A 67 -0.59 -8.27 -0.25
N ALA A 68 -0.05 -7.05 -0.19
CA ALA A 68 1.23 -6.79 0.48
C ALA A 68 1.17 -7.15 1.97
N TYR A 69 0.10 -6.75 2.65
CA TYR A 69 -0.10 -7.11 4.06
C TYR A 69 -0.30 -8.63 4.25
N ASP A 70 -1.04 -9.30 3.36
CA ASP A 70 -1.24 -10.74 3.44
C ASP A 70 0.10 -11.51 3.38
N VAL A 71 1.08 -11.03 2.60
CA VAL A 71 2.45 -11.60 2.54
C VAL A 71 3.26 -11.25 3.79
N LEU A 72 3.29 -9.98 4.19
CA LEU A 72 4.19 -9.50 5.24
C LEU A 72 3.70 -9.76 6.67
N SER A 73 2.40 -9.98 6.87
CA SER A 73 1.82 -10.21 8.20
C SER A 73 1.98 -11.64 8.69
N ASP A 74 2.15 -12.60 7.79
CA ASP A 74 2.49 -13.97 8.15
C ASP A 74 4.00 -14.16 8.11
N ARG A 75 4.59 -14.52 9.26
CA ARG A 75 6.05 -14.67 9.36
C ARG A 75 6.60 -15.79 8.47
N GLY A 76 5.81 -16.82 8.18
CA GLY A 76 6.20 -17.89 7.27
C GLY A 76 6.24 -17.40 5.82
N ALA A 77 5.17 -16.75 5.37
CA ALA A 77 5.06 -16.18 4.03
C ALA A 77 6.09 -15.06 3.80
N ARG A 78 6.29 -14.18 4.78
CA ARG A 78 7.34 -13.14 4.74
C ARG A 78 8.72 -13.74 4.56
N ARG A 79 9.05 -14.79 5.32
CA ARG A 79 10.33 -15.50 5.17
C ARG A 79 10.51 -16.20 3.82
N LEU A 80 9.43 -16.59 3.15
CA LEU A 80 9.48 -17.17 1.80
C LEU A 80 9.58 -16.09 0.71
N TYR A 81 9.16 -14.87 1.03
CA TYR A 81 9.22 -13.71 0.16
C TYR A 81 10.61 -13.05 0.21
N ASP A 82 11.14 -12.85 1.42
CA ASP A 82 12.49 -12.36 1.70
C ASP A 82 13.58 -13.33 1.18
#